data_AF-A0A167KL31-F1
#
_entry.id   AF-A0A167KL31-F1
#
_cell.length_a   1.000
_cell.length_b   1.000
_cell.length_c   1.000
_cell.angle_alpha   90.00
_cell.angle_beta   90.00
_cell.angle_gamma   90.00
#
_symmetry.space_group_name_H-M   'P 1'
#
loop_
_entity.id
_entity.type
_entity.pdbx_description
1 polymer ?
#
loop_
_entity_poly.entity_id
_entity_poly.type
_entity_poly.pdbx_seq_one_letter_code
_entity_poly.pdbx_strand_id
1 'polypeptide(L)'
;MQCHPHSSFVGSEFDEEGNLKIIAGEFRKSEFCQQHSLLPRDLRTIDTNTFYQKPSILVRSKAILVNMGHIKALLKSDSVILLDTYGSSDSYNQSVFIDDLQERLKSHKEGLPFEFRALEAILIAVTSSLQSEIEVLEGPVNKLLSDLEDLADIEESVSGYRLRDLLQYSKKLSKFEQDALSIRDVLEELLDHDDDLAAMYLTAKKEKQPRASVDHEEAELLLEAYLKQTEEIASKASTLRSHMRSTEEIVQIILDVSRNSLMWYDIRLTILTLSATVVSGYGALFGMNLRNYFEGDPFAFGLVSGLALLSGCGVFAVSVRKLKTLAKMKG
;
A
#
# COMPACT_ATOMS: atom_id res chain seq x y z
N MET A 1 -37.15 -3.64 0.80
CA MET A 1 -36.01 -4.52 0.46
C MET A 1 -35.82 -5.47 1.62
N GLN A 2 -36.14 -6.74 1.38
CA GLN A 2 -36.44 -7.73 2.41
C GLN A 2 -35.16 -8.22 3.10
N CYS A 3 -35.07 -8.07 4.42
CA CYS A 3 -34.20 -8.90 5.25
C CYS A 3 -34.65 -10.35 5.05
N HIS A 4 -33.75 -11.23 4.62
CA HIS A 4 -34.04 -12.67 4.55
C HIS A 4 -34.39 -13.17 5.97
N PRO A 5 -35.50 -13.88 6.17
CA PRO A 5 -36.04 -14.21 7.50
C PRO A 5 -35.22 -15.24 8.31
N HIS A 6 -34.04 -15.66 7.82
CA HIS A 6 -33.16 -16.66 8.44
C HIS A 6 -31.69 -16.23 8.55
N SER A 7 -31.36 -14.95 8.35
CA SER A 7 -29.97 -14.51 8.53
C SER A 7 -29.63 -14.29 10.00
N SER A 8 -28.72 -15.09 10.53
CA SER A 8 -28.07 -14.92 11.83
C SER A 8 -26.62 -14.44 11.65
N PHE A 9 -26.00 -14.02 12.74
CA PHE A 9 -24.55 -13.88 12.85
C PHE A 9 -24.10 -14.54 14.16
N VAL A 10 -22.81 -14.87 14.22
CA VAL A 10 -22.18 -15.44 15.41
C VAL A 10 -21.44 -14.33 16.14
N GLY A 11 -21.47 -14.35 17.47
CA GLY A 11 -20.74 -13.38 18.27
C GLY A 11 -20.59 -13.81 19.72
N SER A 12 -19.82 -13.02 20.46
CA SER A 12 -19.54 -13.24 21.87
C SER A 12 -20.02 -12.05 22.70
N GLU A 13 -20.73 -12.31 23.80
CA GLU A 13 -21.31 -11.28 24.68
C GLU A 13 -20.55 -11.23 26.01
N PHE A 14 -20.14 -10.02 26.40
CA PHE A 14 -19.54 -9.68 27.68
C PHE A 14 -20.55 -8.89 28.52
N ASP A 15 -20.60 -9.16 29.82
CA ASP A 15 -21.43 -8.42 30.78
C ASP A 15 -20.71 -7.20 31.39
N GLU A 16 -21.41 -6.50 32.29
CA GLU A 16 -20.97 -5.27 32.95
C GLU A 16 -19.70 -5.47 33.80
N GLU A 17 -19.48 -6.69 34.30
CA GLU A 17 -18.29 -7.09 35.06
C GLU A 17 -17.12 -7.51 34.14
N GLY A 18 -17.32 -7.49 32.81
CA GLY A 18 -16.34 -7.95 31.83
C GLY A 18 -16.23 -9.48 31.77
N ASN A 19 -17.20 -10.21 32.30
CA ASN A 19 -17.25 -11.67 32.17
C ASN A 19 -17.89 -12.08 30.85
N LEU A 20 -17.35 -13.15 30.26
CA LEU A 20 -17.83 -13.70 29.00
C LEU A 20 -19.08 -14.54 29.26
N LYS A 21 -20.24 -14.04 28.85
CA LYS A 21 -21.55 -14.66 29.09
C LYS A 21 -21.95 -15.64 27.98
N ILE A 22 -21.67 -15.27 26.74
CA ILE A 22 -21.98 -16.06 25.55
C ILE A 22 -20.71 -16.14 24.70
N ILE A 23 -20.33 -17.34 24.29
CA ILE A 23 -19.21 -17.60 23.39
C ILE A 23 -19.76 -18.16 22.10
N ALA A 24 -19.44 -17.53 20.97
CA ALA A 24 -19.89 -17.97 19.65
C ALA A 24 -21.41 -18.26 19.59
N GLY A 25 -22.20 -17.39 20.21
CA GLY A 25 -23.65 -17.49 20.22
C GLY A 25 -24.24 -17.06 18.88
N GLU A 26 -25.29 -17.75 18.45
CA GLU A 26 -26.02 -17.40 17.23
C GLU A 26 -27.10 -16.36 17.54
N PHE A 27 -26.99 -15.18 16.91
CA PHE A 27 -27.95 -14.09 17.06
C PHE A 27 -28.75 -13.91 15.78
N ARG A 28 -30.08 -13.99 15.88
CA ARG A 28 -30.97 -13.69 14.76
C ARG A 28 -31.05 -12.19 14.54
N LYS A 29 -30.77 -11.73 13.32
CA LYS A 29 -30.69 -10.29 12.99
C LYS A 29 -31.97 -9.51 13.35
N SER A 30 -33.15 -10.09 13.11
CA SER A 30 -34.44 -9.44 13.43
C SER A 30 -34.64 -9.26 14.93
N GLU A 31 -34.35 -10.29 15.72
CA GLU A 31 -34.48 -10.28 17.17
C GLU A 31 -33.44 -9.35 17.80
N PHE A 32 -32.20 -9.38 17.28
CA PHE A 32 -31.12 -8.50 17.70
C PHE A 32 -31.44 -7.01 17.47
N CYS A 33 -31.97 -6.65 16.30
CA CYS A 33 -32.44 -5.29 16.02
C CYS A 33 -33.49 -4.83 17.04
N GLN A 34 -34.48 -5.68 17.30
CA GLN A 34 -35.57 -5.37 18.21
C GLN A 34 -35.06 -5.21 19.65
N GLN A 35 -34.20 -6.13 20.10
CA GLN A 35 -33.65 -6.15 21.45
C GLN A 35 -32.76 -4.92 21.73
N HIS A 36 -32.00 -4.47 20.74
CA HIS A 36 -31.03 -3.37 20.90
C HIS A 36 -31.51 -2.03 20.35
N SER A 37 -32.81 -1.92 20.01
CA SER A 37 -33.40 -0.68 19.48
C SER A 37 -32.68 -0.16 18.22
N LEU A 38 -32.27 -1.08 17.35
CA LEU A 38 -31.56 -0.77 16.10
C LEU A 38 -32.48 -0.89 14.90
N LEU A 39 -32.23 -0.05 13.89
CA LEU A 39 -32.90 -0.20 12.60
C LEU A 39 -32.19 -1.27 11.77
N PRO A 40 -32.91 -1.99 10.88
CA PRO A 40 -32.27 -2.97 9.97
C PRO A 40 -31.17 -2.37 9.08
N ARG A 41 -31.19 -1.04 8.85
CA ARG A 41 -30.12 -0.34 8.12
C ARG A 41 -28.83 -0.23 8.93
N ASP A 42 -28.93 -0.16 10.25
CA ASP A 42 -27.78 -0.01 11.15
C ASP A 42 -26.98 -1.33 11.19
N LEU A 43 -27.66 -2.47 11.14
CA LEU A 43 -26.98 -3.77 11.05
C LEU A 43 -26.09 -3.92 9.82
N ARG A 44 -26.31 -3.16 8.74
CA ARG A 44 -25.47 -3.23 7.54
C ARG A 44 -24.04 -2.74 7.79
N THR A 45 -23.77 -1.97 8.83
CA THR A 45 -22.39 -1.55 9.16
C THR A 45 -21.60 -2.67 9.83
N ILE A 46 -22.30 -3.55 10.55
CA ILE A 46 -21.70 -4.64 11.33
C ILE A 46 -21.97 -6.04 10.76
N ASP A 47 -22.74 -6.14 9.68
CA ASP A 47 -23.07 -7.43 9.04
C ASP A 47 -21.81 -8.10 8.50
N THR A 48 -21.51 -9.30 8.99
CA THR A 48 -20.31 -10.06 8.61
C THR A 48 -20.42 -10.64 7.21
N ASN A 49 -21.63 -10.72 6.63
CA ASN A 49 -21.85 -11.23 5.27
C ASN A 49 -21.68 -10.18 4.16
N THR A 50 -21.42 -8.92 4.52
CA THR A 50 -21.24 -7.85 3.52
C THR A 50 -19.75 -7.64 3.26
N PHE A 51 -19.32 -7.93 2.03
CA PHE A 51 -17.96 -7.66 1.58
C PHE A 51 -17.71 -6.15 1.44
N TYR A 52 -16.48 -5.70 1.73
CA TYR A 52 -16.01 -4.32 1.52
C TYR A 52 -16.79 -3.24 2.29
N GLN A 53 -17.08 -3.48 3.57
CA GLN A 53 -17.59 -2.42 4.45
C GLN A 53 -16.46 -1.47 4.83
N LYS A 54 -16.71 -0.17 4.65
CA LYS A 54 -15.84 0.87 5.21
C LYS A 54 -15.95 0.87 6.74
N PRO A 55 -14.88 1.25 7.46
CA PRO A 55 -14.96 1.52 8.88
C PRO A 55 -16.07 2.53 9.20
N SER A 56 -16.66 2.43 10.39
CA SER A 56 -17.70 3.34 10.86
C SER A 56 -17.92 3.21 12.37
N ILE A 57 -18.12 4.34 13.05
CA ILE A 57 -18.70 4.39 14.40
C ILE A 57 -20.09 5.00 14.28
N LEU A 58 -21.10 4.30 14.80
CA LEU A 58 -22.48 4.70 14.67
C LEU A 58 -23.13 4.81 16.05
N VAL A 59 -23.35 6.05 16.49
CA VAL A 59 -23.97 6.33 17.78
C VAL A 59 -25.49 6.21 17.66
N ARG A 60 -26.10 5.45 18.57
CA ARG A 60 -27.56 5.26 18.68
C ARG A 60 -28.01 5.54 20.11
N SER A 61 -29.32 5.54 20.32
CA SER A 61 -29.92 5.92 21.60
C SER A 61 -29.47 5.05 22.78
N LYS A 62 -29.18 3.77 22.55
CA LYS A 62 -28.83 2.77 23.58
C LYS A 62 -27.60 1.94 23.25
N ALA A 63 -26.94 2.21 22.13
CA ALA A 63 -25.82 1.41 21.66
C ALA A 63 -24.90 2.24 20.77
N ILE A 64 -23.63 1.85 20.71
CA ILE A 64 -22.67 2.33 19.73
C ILE A 64 -22.25 1.14 18.89
N LEU A 65 -22.45 1.21 17.57
CA LEU A 65 -21.96 0.18 16.66
C LEU A 65 -20.58 0.59 16.17
N VAL A 66 -19.61 -0.30 16.31
CA VAL A 66 -18.24 -0.07 15.89
C VAL A 66 -17.89 -1.09 14.81
N ASN A 67 -17.44 -0.60 13.67
CA ASN A 67 -16.82 -1.39 12.61
C ASN A 67 -15.46 -0.78 12.30
N MET A 68 -14.37 -1.46 12.67
CA MET A 68 -13.00 -1.03 12.42
C MET A 68 -12.25 -2.08 11.60
N GLY A 69 -12.89 -2.54 10.51
CA GLY A 69 -12.34 -3.55 9.62
C GLY A 69 -12.50 -4.96 10.18
N HIS A 70 -11.48 -5.45 10.89
CA HIS A 70 -11.45 -6.81 11.44
C HIS A 70 -12.16 -6.93 12.80
N ILE A 71 -12.46 -5.81 13.48
CA ILE A 71 -13.23 -5.78 14.72
C ILE A 71 -14.60 -5.16 14.45
N LYS A 72 -15.64 -5.90 14.80
CA LYS A 72 -17.03 -5.48 14.72
C LYS A 72 -17.69 -5.68 16.07
N ALA A 73 -18.27 -4.64 16.63
CA ALA A 73 -18.80 -4.67 17.98
C ALA A 73 -20.07 -3.82 18.13
N LEU A 74 -20.90 -4.21 19.09
CA LEU A 74 -21.97 -3.39 19.63
C LEU A 74 -21.64 -3.11 21.11
N LEU A 75 -21.51 -1.84 21.45
CA LEU A 75 -21.23 -1.36 22.80
C LEU A 75 -22.53 -0.87 23.44
N LYS A 76 -22.76 -1.24 24.68
CA LYS A 76 -23.81 -0.68 25.56
C LYS A 76 -23.17 -0.15 26.84
N SER A 77 -23.98 0.48 27.69
CA SER A 77 -23.56 0.91 29.03
C SER A 77 -23.22 -0.24 29.99
N ASP A 78 -23.64 -1.47 29.68
CA ASP A 78 -23.55 -2.63 30.60
C ASP A 78 -23.20 -3.94 29.90
N SER A 79 -22.92 -3.91 28.59
CA SER A 79 -22.56 -5.12 27.86
C SER A 79 -21.85 -4.79 26.54
N VAL A 80 -20.98 -5.70 26.09
CA VAL A 80 -20.32 -5.63 24.78
C VAL A 80 -20.66 -6.88 24.00
N ILE A 81 -20.99 -6.73 22.73
CA ILE A 81 -21.20 -7.86 21.83
C ILE A 81 -20.18 -7.75 20.71
N LEU A 82 -19.20 -8.65 20.70
CA LEU A 82 -18.27 -8.81 19.59
C LEU A 82 -18.91 -9.71 18.53
N LEU A 83 -18.76 -9.35 17.27
CA LEU A 83 -19.31 -10.07 16.14
C LEU A 83 -18.19 -10.83 15.45
N ASP A 84 -18.34 -12.15 15.37
CA ASP A 84 -17.35 -13.01 14.76
C ASP A 84 -17.39 -12.81 13.25
N THR A 85 -16.29 -12.32 12.67
CA THR A 85 -16.14 -12.28 11.23
C THR A 85 -16.04 -13.72 10.71
N TYR A 86 -17.13 -14.23 10.11
CA TYR A 86 -17.11 -15.51 9.40
C TYR A 86 -15.93 -15.55 8.42
N GLY A 87 -14.99 -16.47 8.64
CA GLY A 87 -13.84 -16.69 7.76
C GLY A 87 -12.53 -15.98 8.14
N SER A 88 -12.41 -15.37 9.34
CA SER A 88 -11.09 -14.98 9.86
C SER A 88 -10.25 -16.25 10.07
N SER A 89 -9.16 -16.35 9.34
CA SER A 89 -8.26 -17.52 9.36
C SER A 89 -7.39 -17.59 10.62
N ASP A 90 -7.60 -16.70 11.59
CA ASP A 90 -6.83 -16.63 12.84
C ASP A 90 -7.74 -16.63 14.07
N SER A 91 -8.24 -17.82 14.40
CA SER A 91 -8.87 -18.10 15.71
C SER A 91 -7.98 -17.66 16.89
N TYR A 92 -6.65 -17.71 16.71
CA TYR A 92 -5.68 -17.27 17.71
C TYR A 92 -5.74 -15.76 18.00
N ASN A 93 -5.64 -14.90 16.98
CA ASN A 93 -5.69 -13.45 17.19
C ASN A 93 -7.02 -13.00 17.79
N GLN A 94 -8.11 -13.68 17.41
CA GLN A 94 -9.43 -13.43 18.00
C GLN A 94 -9.49 -13.85 19.47
N SER A 95 -8.90 -14.99 19.84
CA SER A 95 -8.81 -15.40 21.25
C SER A 95 -7.98 -14.44 22.10
N VAL A 96 -6.82 -13.99 21.59
CA VAL A 96 -5.96 -13.01 22.28
C VAL A 96 -6.70 -11.69 22.50
N PHE A 97 -7.46 -11.23 21.50
CA PHE A 97 -8.27 -10.03 21.65
C PHE A 97 -9.40 -10.20 22.67
N ILE A 98 -10.09 -11.35 22.69
CA ILE A 98 -11.13 -11.63 23.69
C ILE A 98 -10.56 -11.59 25.12
N ASP A 99 -9.37 -12.15 25.33
CA ASP A 99 -8.70 -12.16 26.62
C ASP A 99 -8.28 -10.74 27.06
N ASP A 100 -7.67 -9.95 26.17
CA ASP A 100 -7.28 -8.56 26.46
C ASP A 100 -8.51 -7.66 26.70
N LEU A 101 -9.58 -7.84 25.90
CA LEU A 101 -10.84 -7.13 26.11
C LEU A 101 -11.43 -7.46 27.49
N GLN A 102 -11.45 -8.74 27.86
CA GLN A 102 -11.95 -9.18 29.17
C GLN A 102 -11.14 -8.56 30.31
N GLU A 103 -9.81 -8.54 30.22
CA GLU A 103 -8.95 -7.94 31.23
C GLU A 103 -9.21 -6.43 31.38
N ARG A 104 -9.38 -5.72 30.26
CA ARG A 104 -9.67 -4.27 30.25
C ARG A 104 -11.06 -3.93 30.75
N LEU A 105 -12.07 -4.74 30.46
CA LEU A 105 -13.43 -4.53 30.97
C LEU A 105 -13.50 -4.78 32.49
N LYS A 106 -12.70 -5.72 33.01
CA LYS A 106 -12.55 -5.99 34.45
C LYS A 106 -11.73 -4.94 35.17
N SER A 107 -10.82 -4.29 34.46
CA SER A 107 -10.08 -3.14 34.97
C SER A 107 -11.08 -2.01 35.27
N HIS A 108 -11.44 -1.87 36.55
CA HIS A 108 -12.14 -0.69 37.05
C HIS A 108 -11.16 0.48 37.07
N LYS A 109 -10.83 1.02 35.88
CA LYS A 109 -10.21 2.35 35.79
C LYS A 109 -11.20 3.33 36.42
N GLU A 110 -10.88 3.83 37.61
CA GLU A 110 -11.73 4.79 38.32
C GLU A 110 -12.01 5.99 37.41
N GLY A 111 -13.28 6.23 37.11
CA GLY A 111 -13.75 7.41 36.38
C GLY A 111 -14.21 7.18 34.94
N LEU A 112 -13.83 6.09 34.26
CA LEU A 112 -14.26 5.88 32.86
C LEU A 112 -15.51 4.97 32.75
N PRO A 113 -16.61 5.45 32.14
CA PRO A 113 -17.79 4.64 31.85
C PRO A 113 -17.48 3.33 31.10
N PHE A 114 -18.32 2.31 31.29
CA PHE A 114 -18.13 0.99 30.69
C PHE A 114 -18.03 1.04 29.16
N GLU A 115 -18.88 1.84 28.50
CA GLU A 115 -18.88 2.00 27.06
C GLU A 115 -17.55 2.55 26.50
N PHE A 116 -16.88 3.43 27.25
CA PHE A 116 -15.60 3.99 26.83
C PHE A 116 -14.42 3.07 27.15
N ARG A 117 -14.49 2.28 28.24
CA ARG A 117 -13.52 1.20 28.47
C ARG A 117 -13.55 0.17 27.34
N ALA A 118 -14.76 -0.19 26.89
CA ALA A 118 -14.94 -1.08 25.75
C ALA A 118 -14.43 -0.47 24.44
N LEU A 119 -14.74 0.80 24.18
CA LEU A 119 -14.26 1.51 23.00
C LEU A 119 -12.73 1.64 23.00
N GLU A 120 -12.13 2.03 24.13
CA GLU A 120 -10.69 2.13 24.31
C GLU A 120 -10.01 0.80 24.00
N ALA A 121 -10.53 -0.31 24.53
CA ALA A 121 -10.00 -1.65 24.26
C ALA A 121 -10.03 -2.01 22.76
N ILE A 122 -11.11 -1.67 22.06
CA ILE A 122 -11.21 -1.88 20.61
C ILE A 122 -10.19 -1.01 19.87
N LEU A 123 -10.08 0.29 20.21
CA LEU A 123 -9.16 1.19 19.54
C LEU A 123 -7.70 0.77 19.74
N ILE A 124 -7.34 0.33 20.95
CA ILE A 124 -6.00 -0.23 21.23
C ILE A 124 -5.72 -1.45 20.35
N ALA A 125 -6.67 -2.38 20.24
CA ALA A 125 -6.48 -3.58 19.44
C ALA A 125 -6.30 -3.22 17.95
N VAL A 126 -7.11 -2.29 17.44
CA VAL A 126 -7.03 -1.80 16.06
C VAL A 126 -5.69 -1.11 15.80
N THR A 127 -5.29 -0.14 16.62
CA THR A 127 -4.03 0.58 16.41
C THR A 127 -2.82 -0.31 16.61
N SER A 128 -2.85 -1.25 17.55
CA SER A 128 -1.79 -2.25 17.73
C SER A 128 -1.67 -3.18 16.52
N SER A 129 -2.80 -3.60 15.95
CA SER A 129 -2.80 -4.41 14.72
C SER A 129 -2.21 -3.63 13.55
N LEU A 130 -2.58 -2.36 13.37
CA LEU A 130 -2.01 -1.51 12.32
C LEU A 130 -0.50 -1.30 12.52
N GLN A 131 -0.06 -1.04 13.76
CA GLN A 131 1.34 -0.85 14.09
C GLN A 131 2.16 -2.13 13.82
N SER A 132 1.64 -3.30 14.18
CA SER A 132 2.30 -4.58 13.88
C SER A 132 2.37 -4.85 12.37
N GLU A 133 1.31 -4.55 11.62
CA GLU A 133 1.29 -4.77 10.17
C GLU A 133 2.29 -3.88 9.42
N ILE A 134 2.43 -2.59 9.79
CA ILE A 134 3.43 -1.72 9.17
C ILE A 134 4.86 -2.16 9.50
N GLU A 135 5.13 -2.61 10.74
CA GLU A 135 6.46 -3.11 11.15
C GLU A 135 6.88 -4.35 10.34
N VAL A 136 5.93 -5.25 10.04
CA VAL A 136 6.17 -6.43 9.19
C VAL A 136 6.49 -6.04 7.75
N LEU A 137 5.93 -4.94 7.24
CA LEU A 137 6.21 -4.44 5.89
C LEU A 137 7.50 -3.62 5.81
N GLU A 138 7.82 -2.86 6.86
CA GLU A 138 8.94 -1.92 6.89
C GLU A 138 10.30 -2.60 6.67
N GLY A 139 10.58 -3.68 7.40
CA GLY A 139 11.86 -4.39 7.30
C GLY A 139 12.20 -4.87 5.89
N PRO A 140 11.32 -5.67 5.24
CA PRO A 140 11.52 -6.12 3.87
C PRO A 140 11.64 -4.98 2.85
N VAL A 141 10.88 -3.89 3.01
CA VAL A 141 10.93 -2.75 2.09
C VAL A 141 12.23 -1.98 2.23
N ASN A 142 12.65 -1.63 3.45
CA ASN A 142 13.92 -0.93 3.67
C ASN A 142 15.11 -1.75 3.14
N LYS A 143 15.09 -3.08 3.33
CA LYS A 143 16.08 -3.96 2.73
C LYS A 143 16.05 -3.92 1.20
N LEU A 144 14.87 -3.97 0.60
CA LEU A 144 14.73 -3.89 -0.86
C LEU A 144 15.25 -2.56 -1.43
N LEU A 145 15.00 -1.45 -0.73
CA LEU A 145 15.49 -0.12 -1.14
C LEU A 145 17.02 -0.06 -1.08
N SER A 146 17.62 -0.52 0.01
CA SER A 146 19.08 -0.63 0.13
C SER A 146 19.68 -1.52 -0.96
N ASP A 147 19.11 -2.71 -1.20
CA ASP A 147 19.58 -3.62 -2.25
C ASP A 147 19.51 -2.97 -3.65
N LEU A 148 18.53 -2.10 -3.91
CA LEU A 148 18.36 -1.39 -5.19
C LEU A 148 19.31 -0.21 -5.35
N GLU A 149 19.55 0.54 -4.28
CA GLU A 149 20.53 1.63 -4.24
C GLU A 149 21.95 1.10 -4.44
N ASP A 150 22.30 -0.01 -3.79
CA ASP A 150 23.61 -0.66 -3.97
C ASP A 150 23.83 -1.14 -5.41
N LEU A 151 22.78 -1.65 -6.08
CA LEU A 151 22.86 -2.11 -7.47
C LEU A 151 22.91 -0.95 -8.48
N ALA A 152 22.23 0.16 -8.15
CA ALA A 152 22.27 1.39 -8.93
C ALA A 152 23.71 1.91 -9.09
N ASP A 153 24.55 1.75 -8.06
CA ASP A 153 25.94 2.21 -8.06
C ASP A 153 26.90 1.35 -8.90
N ILE A 154 26.53 0.11 -9.25
CA ILE A 154 27.47 -0.86 -9.84
C ILE A 154 27.37 -0.94 -11.39
N GLU A 155 26.46 -0.18 -12.05
CA GLU A 155 26.15 -0.30 -13.50
C GLU A 155 25.75 -1.72 -13.95
N GLU A 156 25.68 -2.67 -13.02
CA GLU A 156 25.36 -4.08 -13.27
C GLU A 156 23.85 -4.23 -13.35
N SER A 157 23.40 -4.98 -14.37
CA SER A 157 22.02 -5.03 -14.82
C SER A 157 21.01 -5.04 -13.67
N VAL A 158 20.23 -3.97 -13.53
CA VAL A 158 19.14 -3.93 -12.57
C VAL A 158 18.22 -5.11 -12.88
N SER A 159 18.18 -6.04 -11.94
CA SER A 159 17.48 -7.29 -12.14
C SER A 159 15.95 -7.07 -12.14
N GLY A 160 15.27 -7.56 -13.19
CA GLY A 160 13.83 -7.37 -13.35
C GLY A 160 12.96 -8.03 -12.25
N TYR A 161 13.53 -8.82 -11.36
CA TYR A 161 12.81 -9.41 -10.23
C TYR A 161 12.64 -8.41 -9.07
N ARG A 162 13.63 -7.56 -8.78
CA ARG A 162 13.52 -6.56 -7.70
C ARG A 162 12.51 -5.46 -7.99
N LEU A 163 12.36 -5.05 -9.26
CA LEU A 163 11.29 -4.13 -9.66
C LEU A 163 9.90 -4.73 -9.45
N ARG A 164 9.74 -6.05 -9.62
CA ARG A 164 8.46 -6.72 -9.34
C ARG A 164 8.15 -6.73 -7.86
N ASP A 165 9.15 -6.94 -7.01
CA ASP A 165 9.00 -6.86 -5.55
C ASP A 165 8.62 -5.43 -5.12
N LEU A 166 9.24 -4.41 -5.72
CA LEU A 166 8.91 -3.00 -5.47
C LEU A 166 7.43 -2.72 -5.79
N LEU A 167 6.94 -3.19 -6.94
CA LEU A 167 5.52 -3.06 -7.29
C LEU A 167 4.59 -3.81 -6.33
N GLN A 168 4.99 -4.98 -5.84
CA GLN A 168 4.19 -5.77 -4.91
C GLN A 168 4.10 -5.09 -3.54
N TYR A 169 5.23 -4.64 -2.98
CA TYR A 169 5.25 -3.92 -1.71
C TYR A 169 4.56 -2.56 -1.80
N SER A 170 4.71 -1.85 -2.92
CA SER A 170 4.01 -0.57 -3.17
C SER A 170 2.48 -0.75 -3.13
N LYS A 171 1.96 -1.83 -3.73
CA LYS A 171 0.53 -2.17 -3.65
C LYS A 171 0.08 -2.52 -2.23
N LYS A 172 0.88 -3.29 -1.49
CA LYS A 172 0.59 -3.64 -0.09
C LYS A 172 0.54 -2.40 0.81
N LEU A 173 1.57 -1.54 0.72
CA LEU A 173 1.63 -0.28 1.47
C LEU A 173 0.51 0.69 1.07
N SER A 174 0.17 0.80 -0.21
CA SER A 174 -0.94 1.64 -0.65
C SER A 174 -2.29 1.16 -0.07
N LYS A 175 -2.50 -0.16 0.00
CA LYS A 175 -3.69 -0.72 0.63
C LYS A 175 -3.70 -0.44 2.14
N PHE A 176 -2.59 -0.73 2.82
CA PHE A 176 -2.44 -0.46 4.24
C PHE A 176 -2.67 1.03 4.58
N GLU A 177 -2.07 1.94 3.82
CA GLU A 177 -2.26 3.40 3.94
C GLU A 177 -3.75 3.76 3.81
N GLN A 178 -4.44 3.23 2.80
CA GLN A 178 -5.88 3.46 2.63
C GLN A 178 -6.72 2.92 3.79
N ASP A 179 -6.38 1.75 4.32
CA ASP A 179 -7.08 1.13 5.43
C ASP A 179 -6.89 1.96 6.72
N ALA A 180 -5.67 2.43 7.01
CA ALA A 180 -5.38 3.31 8.14
C ALA A 180 -6.05 4.69 8.01
N LEU A 181 -6.00 5.31 6.82
CA LEU A 181 -6.68 6.57 6.54
C LEU A 181 -8.19 6.45 6.71
N SER A 182 -8.78 5.32 6.30
CA SER A 182 -10.22 5.10 6.49
C SER A 182 -10.64 5.02 7.95
N ILE A 183 -9.77 4.53 8.85
CA ILE A 183 -10.01 4.54 10.30
C ILE A 183 -9.86 5.95 10.85
N ARG A 184 -8.81 6.68 10.43
CA ARG A 184 -8.62 8.09 10.79
C ARG A 184 -9.85 8.93 10.42
N ASP A 185 -10.33 8.81 9.17
CA ASP A 185 -11.46 9.59 8.67
C ASP A 185 -12.72 9.39 9.51
N VAL A 186 -12.94 8.17 10.04
CA VAL A 186 -14.09 7.87 10.90
C VAL A 186 -13.95 8.51 12.29
N LEU A 187 -12.73 8.56 12.83
CA LEU A 187 -12.47 9.22 14.11
C LEU A 187 -12.61 10.74 13.97
N GLU A 188 -12.11 11.31 12.87
CA GLU A 188 -12.23 12.73 12.52
C GLU A 188 -13.71 13.12 12.33
N GLU A 189 -14.48 12.36 11.53
CA GLU A 189 -15.92 12.60 11.34
C GLU A 189 -16.71 12.56 12.66
N LEU A 190 -16.34 11.68 13.59
CA LEU A 190 -16.98 11.60 14.90
C LEU A 190 -16.60 12.78 15.81
N LEU A 191 -15.34 13.22 15.76
CA LEU A 191 -14.84 14.38 16.52
C LEU A 191 -15.45 15.71 16.02
N ASP A 192 -15.79 15.81 14.74
CA ASP A 192 -16.44 16.99 14.15
C ASP A 192 -17.92 17.19 14.59
N HIS A 193 -18.49 16.23 15.34
CA HIS A 193 -19.90 16.19 15.70
C HIS A 193 -20.13 16.08 17.22
N ASP A 194 -20.09 17.22 17.91
CA ASP A 194 -20.37 17.41 19.35
C ASP A 194 -21.63 16.66 19.84
N ASP A 195 -22.71 16.67 19.06
CA ASP A 195 -23.97 15.98 19.40
C ASP A 195 -23.79 14.46 19.45
N ASP A 196 -22.98 13.90 18.55
CA ASP A 196 -22.67 12.48 18.52
C ASP A 196 -21.72 12.11 19.67
N LEU A 197 -20.72 12.93 19.96
CA LEU A 197 -19.82 12.76 21.11
C LEU A 197 -20.60 12.73 22.44
N ALA A 198 -21.46 13.72 22.68
CA ALA A 198 -22.33 13.73 23.85
C ALA A 198 -23.29 12.54 23.87
N ALA A 199 -23.73 12.08 22.69
CA ALA A 199 -24.56 10.90 22.57
C ALA A 199 -23.84 9.57 22.88
N MET A 200 -22.50 9.54 22.93
CA MET A 200 -21.74 8.33 23.30
C MET A 200 -21.85 7.96 24.78
N TYR A 201 -22.25 8.88 25.66
CA TYR A 201 -22.41 8.63 27.10
C TYR A 201 -23.68 7.79 27.40
N LEU A 202 -23.63 6.50 27.09
CA LEU A 202 -24.72 5.54 27.25
C LEU A 202 -25.09 5.32 28.72
N THR A 203 -24.12 5.29 29.63
CA THR A 203 -24.33 5.14 31.08
C THR A 203 -25.12 6.34 31.62
N ALA A 204 -24.73 7.55 31.26
CA ALA A 204 -25.44 8.78 31.64
C ALA A 204 -26.88 8.81 31.10
N LYS A 205 -27.08 8.35 29.85
CA LYS A 205 -28.42 8.18 29.26
C LYS A 205 -29.27 7.14 30.01
N LYS A 206 -28.69 6.00 30.42
CA LYS A 206 -29.36 4.96 31.22
C LYS A 206 -29.82 5.51 32.57
N GLU A 207 -29.03 6.40 33.17
CA GLU A 207 -29.34 7.11 34.42
C GLU A 207 -30.30 8.30 34.26
N LYS A 208 -30.79 8.55 33.03
CA LYS A 208 -31.66 9.68 32.67
C LYS A 208 -31.01 11.05 32.87
N GLN A 209 -29.68 11.10 32.78
CA GLN A 209 -28.88 12.32 32.82
C GLN A 209 -28.10 12.44 31.50
N PRO A 210 -28.77 12.72 30.37
CA PRO A 210 -28.08 12.90 29.10
C PRO A 210 -27.13 14.10 29.19
N ARG A 211 -25.91 13.92 28.67
CA ARG A 211 -24.90 14.98 28.58
C ARG A 211 -25.36 16.05 27.59
N ALA A 212 -25.02 17.30 27.88
CA ALA A 212 -25.18 18.38 26.91
C ALA A 212 -24.15 18.22 25.79
N SER A 213 -24.42 18.82 24.63
CA SER A 213 -23.50 18.78 23.48
C SER A 213 -22.14 19.42 23.75
N VAL A 214 -21.92 20.08 24.89
CA VAL A 214 -20.62 20.68 25.26
C VAL A 214 -19.89 19.89 26.34
N ASP A 215 -20.50 18.81 26.84
CA ASP A 215 -20.03 18.03 27.99
C ASP A 215 -19.56 16.64 27.50
N HIS A 216 -18.51 16.66 26.65
CA HIS A 216 -17.94 15.49 26.00
C HIS A 216 -16.40 15.41 26.05
N GLU A 217 -15.76 16.16 26.95
CA GLU A 217 -14.30 16.27 27.05
C GLU A 217 -13.59 14.90 27.15
N GLU A 218 -14.13 13.96 27.94
CA GLU A 218 -13.52 12.64 28.10
C GLU A 218 -13.56 11.80 26.80
N ALA A 219 -14.66 11.88 26.06
CA ALA A 219 -14.82 11.16 24.80
C ALA A 219 -13.90 11.77 23.72
N GLU A 220 -13.84 13.09 23.67
CA GLU A 220 -12.99 13.85 22.74
C GLU A 220 -11.51 13.53 22.99
N LEU A 221 -11.01 13.67 24.22
CA LEU A 221 -9.61 13.35 24.57
C LEU A 221 -9.22 11.91 24.24
N LEU A 222 -10.13 10.94 24.47
CA LEU A 222 -9.91 9.54 24.13
C LEU A 222 -9.79 9.38 22.61
N LEU A 223 -10.73 9.92 21.84
CA LEU A 223 -10.75 9.77 20.38
C LEU A 223 -9.59 10.51 19.71
N GLU A 224 -9.25 11.71 20.16
CA GLU A 224 -8.09 12.49 19.67
C GLU A 224 -6.77 11.72 19.81
N ALA A 225 -6.59 11.02 20.94
CA ALA A 225 -5.38 10.23 21.17
C ALA A 225 -5.23 9.11 20.13
N TYR A 226 -6.31 8.39 19.81
CA TYR A 226 -6.29 7.32 18.81
C TYR A 226 -6.33 7.84 17.37
N LEU A 227 -6.93 9.01 17.13
CA LEU A 227 -6.84 9.71 15.85
C LEU A 227 -5.38 10.00 15.53
N LYS A 228 -4.67 10.68 16.45
CA LYS A 228 -3.25 11.01 16.30
C LYS A 228 -2.38 9.77 16.12
N GLN A 229 -2.63 8.72 16.89
CA GLN A 229 -1.88 7.47 16.73
C GLN A 229 -2.09 6.85 15.34
N THR A 230 -3.33 6.87 14.82
CA THR A 230 -3.65 6.36 13.49
C THR A 230 -3.01 7.20 12.39
N GLU A 231 -3.00 8.53 12.54
CA GLU A 231 -2.32 9.46 11.62
C GLU A 231 -0.81 9.21 11.55
N GLU A 232 -0.17 8.99 12.70
CA GLU A 232 1.26 8.67 12.77
C GLU A 232 1.57 7.37 12.01
N ILE A 233 0.72 6.33 12.16
CA ILE A 233 0.87 5.07 11.44
C ILE A 233 0.67 5.25 9.93
N ALA A 234 -0.37 5.98 9.51
CA ALA A 234 -0.62 6.28 8.10
C ALA A 234 0.54 7.09 7.47
N SER A 235 1.09 8.05 8.22
CA SER A 235 2.23 8.87 7.80
C SER A 235 3.50 8.04 7.59
N LYS A 236 3.77 7.06 8.46
CA LYS A 236 4.88 6.10 8.27
C LYS A 236 4.75 5.34 6.95
N ALA A 237 3.56 4.82 6.65
CA ALA A 237 3.30 4.11 5.39
C ALA A 237 3.45 5.02 4.16
N SER A 238 2.93 6.24 4.22
CA SER A 238 3.07 7.24 3.15
C SER A 238 4.54 7.60 2.88
N THR A 239 5.33 7.77 3.95
CA THR A 239 6.78 8.04 3.86
C THR A 239 7.51 6.90 3.17
N LEU A 240 7.25 5.65 3.58
CA LEU A 240 7.88 4.48 2.99
C LEU A 240 7.50 4.33 1.51
N ARG A 241 6.24 4.59 1.15
CA ARG A 241 5.79 4.60 -0.25
C ARG A 241 6.46 5.71 -1.06
N SER A 242 6.68 6.88 -0.47
CA SER A 242 7.43 7.96 -1.11
C SER A 242 8.87 7.57 -1.38
N HIS A 243 9.55 6.93 -0.42
CA HIS A 243 10.91 6.42 -0.62
C HIS A 243 10.96 5.39 -1.75
N MET A 244 10.02 4.44 -1.78
CA MET A 244 9.94 3.45 -2.86
C MET A 244 9.79 4.09 -4.24
N ARG A 245 8.95 5.12 -4.36
CA ARG A 245 8.78 5.84 -5.61
C ARG A 245 10.07 6.56 -6.04
N SER A 246 10.74 7.22 -5.10
CA SER A 246 12.02 7.88 -5.38
C SER A 246 13.08 6.88 -5.88
N THR A 247 13.20 5.71 -5.24
CA THR A 247 14.15 4.67 -5.67
C THR A 247 13.77 4.08 -7.02
N GLU A 248 12.47 3.88 -7.31
CA GLU A 248 12.00 3.47 -8.64
C GLU A 248 12.40 4.48 -9.73
N GLU A 249 12.23 5.78 -9.46
CA GLU A 249 12.61 6.86 -10.38
C GLU A 249 14.14 6.88 -10.61
N ILE A 250 14.96 6.70 -9.56
CA ILE A 250 16.42 6.59 -9.67
C ILE A 250 16.83 5.38 -10.53
N VAL A 251 16.27 4.21 -10.24
CA VAL A 251 16.52 2.98 -11.00
C VAL A 251 16.18 3.16 -12.48
N GLN A 252 15.05 3.82 -12.78
CA GLN A 252 14.65 4.09 -14.15
C GLN A 252 15.64 5.02 -14.87
N ILE A 253 16.13 6.07 -14.20
CA ILE A 253 17.14 6.98 -14.74
C ILE A 253 18.43 6.20 -15.10
N ILE A 254 18.89 5.32 -14.22
CA ILE A 254 20.11 4.53 -14.44
C ILE A 254 19.95 3.56 -15.61
N LEU A 255 18.79 2.91 -15.72
CA LEU A 255 18.49 2.04 -16.85
C LEU A 255 18.46 2.80 -18.19
N ASP A 256 17.94 4.03 -18.19
CA ASP A 256 17.94 4.88 -19.39
C ASP A 256 19.36 5.33 -19.76
N VAL A 257 20.23 5.62 -18.78
CA VAL A 257 21.66 5.91 -19.02
C VAL A 257 22.37 4.71 -19.63
N SER A 258 22.16 3.50 -19.09
CA SER A 258 22.74 2.26 -19.62
C SER A 258 22.26 1.96 -21.05
N ARG A 259 20.96 2.15 -21.33
CA ARG A 259 20.44 2.02 -22.70
C ARG A 259 21.07 3.03 -23.64
N ASN A 260 21.26 4.27 -23.18
CA ASN A 260 21.87 5.32 -23.98
C ASN A 260 23.36 5.01 -24.28
N SER A 261 24.11 4.47 -23.32
CA SER A 261 25.51 4.07 -23.55
C SER A 261 25.62 2.91 -24.54
N LEU A 262 24.74 1.90 -24.46
CA LEU A 262 24.64 0.81 -25.44
C LEU A 262 24.35 1.33 -26.85
N MET A 263 23.42 2.28 -26.98
CA MET A 263 23.13 2.93 -28.27
C MET A 263 24.37 3.64 -28.85
N TRP A 264 25.19 4.29 -28.02
CA TRP A 264 26.45 4.89 -28.47
C TRP A 264 27.45 3.84 -28.99
N TYR A 265 27.53 2.67 -28.36
CA TYR A 265 28.36 1.57 -28.84
C TYR A 265 27.86 1.02 -30.18
N ASP A 266 26.55 0.83 -30.32
CA ASP A 266 25.94 0.34 -31.56
C ASP A 266 26.18 1.31 -32.75
N ILE A 267 26.03 2.62 -32.52
CA ILE A 267 26.34 3.64 -33.53
C ILE A 267 27.82 3.55 -33.96
N ARG A 268 28.76 3.35 -33.02
CA ARG A 268 30.20 3.21 -33.34
C ARG A 268 30.47 1.96 -34.17
N LEU A 269 29.87 0.82 -33.82
CA LEU A 269 29.98 -0.42 -34.59
C LEU A 269 29.38 -0.24 -36.00
N THR A 270 28.23 0.43 -36.12
CA THR A 270 27.58 0.71 -37.41
C THR A 270 28.44 1.62 -38.30
N ILE A 271 29.12 2.63 -37.72
CA ILE A 271 30.06 3.47 -38.48
C ILE A 271 31.25 2.64 -38.98
N LEU A 272 31.76 1.71 -38.16
CA LEU A 272 32.85 0.81 -38.53
C LEU A 272 32.43 -0.17 -39.65
N THR A 273 31.26 -0.79 -39.55
CA THR A 273 30.75 -1.71 -40.59
C THR A 273 30.45 -1.00 -41.90
N LEU A 274 29.89 0.22 -41.87
CA LEU A 274 29.69 1.05 -43.07
C LEU A 274 31.03 1.35 -43.77
N SER A 275 32.04 1.72 -42.99
CA SER A 275 33.38 2.02 -43.52
C SER A 275 34.04 0.78 -44.12
N ALA A 276 33.90 -0.37 -43.47
CA ALA A 276 34.38 -1.65 -43.98
C ALA A 276 33.63 -2.09 -45.26
N THR A 277 32.32 -1.85 -45.34
CA THR A 277 31.51 -2.19 -46.51
C THR A 277 31.96 -1.42 -47.75
N VAL A 278 32.35 -0.15 -47.61
CA VAL A 278 32.93 0.64 -48.72
C VAL A 278 34.22 -0.01 -49.22
N VAL A 279 35.13 -0.41 -48.32
CA VAL A 279 36.39 -1.10 -48.69
C VAL A 279 36.10 -2.46 -49.36
N SER A 280 35.20 -3.25 -48.77
CA SER A 280 34.77 -4.55 -49.32
C SER A 280 34.13 -4.41 -50.70
N GLY A 281 33.44 -3.30 -50.99
CA GLY A 281 32.86 -3.01 -52.30
C GLY A 281 33.89 -2.96 -53.42
N TYR A 282 35.07 -2.36 -53.18
CA TYR A 282 36.19 -2.40 -54.15
C TYR A 282 36.68 -3.84 -54.36
N GLY A 283 36.87 -4.60 -53.28
CA GLY A 283 37.26 -6.01 -53.36
C GLY A 283 36.24 -6.86 -54.14
N ALA A 284 34.95 -6.60 -53.94
CA ALA A 284 33.88 -7.27 -54.68
C ALA A 284 33.89 -6.92 -56.17
N LEU A 285 33.97 -5.64 -56.53
CA LEU A 285 33.96 -5.19 -57.93
C LEU A 285 35.15 -5.74 -58.73
N PHE A 286 36.35 -5.71 -58.16
CA PHE A 286 37.57 -6.20 -58.82
C PHE A 286 37.80 -7.70 -58.64
N GLY A 287 37.11 -8.35 -57.69
CA GLY A 287 37.11 -9.81 -57.51
C GLY A 287 36.13 -10.55 -58.42
N MET A 288 35.29 -9.85 -59.17
CA MET A 288 34.40 -10.43 -60.17
C MET A 288 35.20 -10.88 -61.40
N ASN A 289 34.81 -12.01 -61.99
CA ASN A 289 35.40 -12.57 -63.21
C ASN A 289 34.94 -11.80 -64.48
N LEU A 290 35.10 -10.47 -64.45
CA LEU A 290 34.87 -9.57 -65.56
C LEU A 290 36.23 -9.10 -66.08
N ARG A 291 36.37 -8.99 -67.41
CA ARG A 291 37.64 -8.65 -68.06
C ARG A 291 38.06 -7.24 -67.66
N ASN A 292 39.06 -7.13 -66.78
CA ASN A 292 39.58 -5.87 -66.29
C ASN A 292 40.89 -5.56 -67.00
N TYR A 293 40.96 -4.46 -67.74
CA TYR A 293 42.17 -4.03 -68.50
C TYR A 293 43.39 -3.67 -67.61
N PHE A 294 43.29 -3.86 -66.28
CA PHE A 294 44.31 -3.55 -65.27
C PHE A 294 45.08 -4.79 -64.76
N GLU A 295 44.76 -5.99 -65.23
CA GLU A 295 45.31 -7.26 -64.71
C GLU A 295 46.83 -7.43 -64.92
N GLY A 296 47.43 -6.75 -65.90
CA GLY A 296 48.85 -6.89 -66.25
C GLY A 296 49.81 -5.85 -65.66
N ASP A 297 49.30 -4.86 -64.90
CA ASP A 297 50.12 -3.78 -64.34
C ASP A 297 50.63 -4.15 -62.93
N PRO A 298 51.96 -4.18 -62.69
CA PRO A 298 52.56 -4.48 -61.38
C PRO A 298 52.07 -3.58 -60.23
N PHE A 299 51.61 -2.36 -60.52
CA PHE A 299 51.22 -1.37 -59.50
C PHE A 299 49.70 -1.30 -59.25
N ALA A 300 48.87 -1.88 -60.12
CA ALA A 300 47.41 -1.74 -60.06
C ALA A 300 46.81 -2.23 -58.74
N PHE A 301 47.28 -3.35 -58.20
CA PHE A 301 46.80 -3.90 -56.93
C PHE A 301 47.03 -2.93 -55.76
N GLY A 302 48.22 -2.33 -55.68
CA GLY A 302 48.56 -1.37 -54.64
C GLY A 302 47.75 -0.08 -54.74
N LEU A 303 47.52 0.41 -55.96
CA LEU A 303 46.74 1.62 -56.21
C LEU A 303 45.27 1.44 -55.83
N VAL A 304 44.63 0.35 -56.26
CA VAL A 304 43.22 0.06 -55.95
C VAL A 304 43.03 -0.19 -54.45
N SER A 305 43.92 -0.97 -53.83
CA SER A 305 43.86 -1.23 -52.39
C SER A 305 44.08 0.05 -51.57
N GLY A 306 45.00 0.91 -52.00
CA GLY A 306 45.25 2.22 -51.39
C GLY A 306 44.04 3.15 -51.49
N LEU A 307 43.41 3.26 -52.67
CA LEU A 307 42.20 4.06 -52.86
C LEU A 307 41.01 3.52 -52.05
N ALA A 308 40.85 2.19 -52.00
CA ALA A 308 39.80 1.55 -51.21
C ALA A 308 39.95 1.92 -49.72
N LEU A 309 41.15 1.74 -49.15
CA LEU A 309 41.42 2.10 -47.75
C LEU A 309 41.26 3.60 -47.48
N LEU A 310 41.73 4.47 -48.38
CA LEU A 310 41.55 5.92 -48.26
C LEU A 310 40.07 6.31 -48.25
N SER A 311 39.26 5.71 -49.13
CA SER A 311 37.82 5.97 -49.20
C SER A 311 37.09 5.49 -47.94
N GLY A 312 37.43 4.31 -47.41
CA GLY A 312 36.89 3.79 -46.15
C GLY A 312 37.24 4.68 -44.95
N CYS A 313 38.51 5.08 -44.83
CA CYS A 313 38.96 6.03 -43.80
C CYS A 313 38.27 7.40 -43.93
N GLY A 314 38.04 7.88 -45.15
CA GLY A 314 37.31 9.12 -45.42
C GLY A 314 35.86 9.04 -44.92
N VAL A 315 35.15 7.96 -45.25
CA VAL A 315 33.78 7.71 -44.78
C VAL A 315 33.71 7.61 -43.26
N PHE A 316 34.65 6.90 -42.63
CA PHE A 316 34.77 6.82 -41.18
C PHE A 316 34.94 8.22 -40.56
N ALA A 317 35.88 9.02 -41.08
CA ALA A 317 36.18 10.36 -40.57
C ALA A 317 34.98 11.31 -40.70
N VAL A 318 34.27 11.29 -41.82
CA VAL A 318 33.06 12.11 -42.03
C VAL A 318 31.95 11.69 -41.07
N SER A 319 31.74 10.39 -40.91
CA SER A 319 30.69 9.83 -40.04
C SER A 319 30.94 10.17 -38.57
N VAL A 320 32.18 10.02 -38.08
CA VAL A 320 32.57 10.40 -36.71
C VAL A 320 32.45 11.91 -36.49
N ARG A 321 32.82 12.74 -37.47
CA ARG A 321 32.68 14.20 -37.35
C ARG A 321 31.22 14.60 -37.21
N LYS A 322 30.33 14.09 -38.07
CA LYS A 322 28.88 14.35 -37.98
C LYS A 322 28.32 13.90 -36.62
N LEU A 323 28.73 12.73 -36.15
CA LEU A 323 28.31 12.21 -34.84
C LEU A 323 28.70 13.15 -33.69
N LYS A 324 29.95 13.64 -33.67
CA LYS A 324 30.43 14.60 -32.66
C LYS A 324 29.68 15.93 -32.69
N THR A 325 29.34 16.42 -33.89
CA THR A 325 28.53 17.65 -34.03
C THR A 325 27.12 17.46 -33.48
N LEU A 326 26.49 16.31 -33.74
CA LEU A 326 25.17 15.98 -33.22
C LEU A 326 25.18 15.79 -31.69
N ALA A 327 26.22 15.16 -31.15
CA ALA A 327 26.40 14.99 -29.71
C ALA A 327 26.47 16.34 -28.97
N LYS A 328 27.16 17.33 -29.56
CA LYS A 328 27.31 18.68 -29.00
C LYS A 328 26.03 19.54 -29.01
N MET A 329 25.01 19.17 -29.78
CA MET A 329 23.74 19.93 -29.82
C MET A 329 22.71 19.40 -28.81
N LYS A 330 22.96 18.24 -28.19
CA LYS A 330 22.05 17.57 -27.25
C LYS A 330 22.52 17.58 -25.79
N GLY A 331 23.78 17.92 -25.53
CA GLY A 331 24.29 18.23 -24.19
C GLY A 331 24.33 19.73 -23.99
#